data_AF-A0A9P5MP63-F1
#
_entry.id   AF-A0A9P5MP63-F1
#
_cell.length_a   1.000
_cell.length_b   1.000
_cell.length_c   1.000
_cell.angle_alpha   90.00
_cell.angle_beta   90.00
_cell.angle_gamma   90.00
#
_symmetry.space_group_name_H-M   'P 1'
#
loop_
_entity.id
_entity.type
_entity.pdbx_description
1 polymer ?
#
loop_
_entity_poly.entity_id
_entity_poly.type
_entity_poly.pdbx_seq_one_letter_code
_entity_poly.pdbx_strand_id
1 'polypeptide(L)'
;MSTVPALPPLKSTPPLLSLDPHIASLQHSNWNTLVAKYGEQRLRHHSTWSWEHQEFLPFYAFQPVNSICEIWEEWSRGINGFLSTRELEEGWSARWRRNNSGLKTENGGAKR
;
A
#
# COMPACT_ATOMS: atom_id res chain seq x y z
N MET A 1 -3.30 -24.07 -35.72
CA MET A 1 -2.56 -23.30 -34.72
C MET A 1 -3.51 -22.26 -34.15
N SER A 2 -4.11 -22.52 -32.98
CA SER A 2 -5.11 -21.62 -32.40
C SER A 2 -4.41 -20.50 -31.65
N THR A 3 -4.48 -19.29 -32.19
CA THR A 3 -4.05 -18.06 -31.52
C THR A 3 -4.94 -17.82 -30.31
N VAL A 4 -4.38 -17.93 -29.11
CA VAL A 4 -5.04 -17.52 -27.87
C VAL A 4 -5.12 -15.98 -27.90
N PRO A 5 -6.30 -15.36 -27.79
CA PRO A 5 -6.40 -13.91 -27.75
C PRO A 5 -5.75 -13.41 -26.46
N ALA A 6 -4.77 -12.51 -26.59
CA ALA A 6 -4.19 -11.80 -25.47
C ALA A 6 -5.30 -11.02 -24.76
N LEU A 7 -5.61 -11.39 -23.52
CA LEU A 7 -6.49 -10.63 -22.65
C LEU A 7 -5.98 -9.18 -22.60
N PRO A 8 -6.83 -8.16 -22.78
CA PRO A 8 -6.44 -6.79 -22.49
C PRO A 8 -5.96 -6.73 -21.03
N PRO A 9 -4.95 -5.92 -20.70
CA PRO A 9 -4.54 -5.76 -19.31
C PRO A 9 -5.79 -5.38 -18.52
N LEU A 10 -6.14 -6.19 -17.52
CA LEU A 10 -7.19 -5.87 -16.57
C LEU A 10 -6.91 -4.46 -16.09
N LYS A 11 -7.74 -3.50 -16.50
CA LYS A 11 -7.62 -2.11 -16.09
C LYS A 11 -7.82 -2.12 -14.58
N SER A 12 -6.72 -2.07 -13.84
CA SER A 12 -6.77 -2.08 -12.39
C SER A 12 -7.60 -0.89 -11.95
N THR A 13 -8.67 -1.17 -11.21
CA THR A 13 -9.62 -0.14 -10.81
C THR A 13 -9.13 0.46 -9.49
N PRO A 14 -8.95 1.78 -9.40
CA PRO A 14 -8.51 2.40 -8.17
C PRO A 14 -9.57 2.23 -7.07
N PRO A 15 -9.15 2.20 -5.80
CA PRO A 15 -10.03 1.99 -4.66
C PRO A 15 -10.99 3.15 -4.41
N LEU A 16 -10.66 4.34 -4.92
CA LEU A 16 -11.49 5.54 -4.81
C LEU A 16 -11.49 6.30 -6.13
N LEU A 17 -12.67 6.78 -6.52
CA LEU A 17 -12.89 7.59 -7.70
C LEU A 17 -13.66 8.85 -7.32
N SER A 18 -13.10 9.99 -7.69
CA SER A 18 -13.80 11.27 -7.60
C SER A 18 -14.89 11.35 -8.68
N LEU A 19 -15.96 12.10 -8.37
CA LEU A 19 -16.98 12.51 -9.36
C LEU A 19 -16.41 13.53 -10.36
N ASP A 20 -15.34 14.24 -9.97
CA ASP A 20 -14.62 15.13 -10.85
C ASP A 20 -13.77 14.32 -11.85
N PRO A 21 -14.00 14.47 -13.17
CA PRO A 21 -13.31 13.67 -14.18
C PRO A 21 -11.81 13.94 -14.27
N HIS A 22 -11.37 15.15 -13.91
CA HIS A 22 -9.94 15.50 -13.87
C HIS A 22 -9.27 14.79 -12.69
N ILE A 23 -9.89 14.83 -11.50
CA ILE A 23 -9.37 14.11 -10.32
C ILE A 23 -9.40 12.59 -10.53
N ALA A 24 -10.47 12.06 -11.12
CA ALA A 24 -10.58 10.63 -11.45
C ALA A 24 -9.46 10.17 -12.42
N SER A 25 -9.10 11.01 -13.39
CA SER A 25 -7.99 10.72 -14.31
C SER A 25 -6.64 10.67 -13.59
N LEU A 26 -6.38 11.61 -12.67
CA LEU A 26 -5.18 11.61 -11.83
C LEU A 26 -5.12 10.36 -10.93
N GLN A 27 -6.25 9.98 -10.34
CA GLN A 27 -6.37 8.77 -9.52
C GLN A 27 -6.05 7.53 -10.33
N HIS A 28 -6.64 7.37 -11.51
CA HIS A 28 -6.32 6.25 -12.41
C HIS A 28 -4.83 6.19 -12.76
N SER A 29 -4.22 7.33 -13.10
CA SER A 29 -2.81 7.38 -13.46
C SER A 29 -1.91 6.99 -12.28
N ASN A 30 -2.17 7.56 -11.09
CA ASN A 30 -1.40 7.25 -9.90
C ASN A 30 -1.55 5.77 -9.49
N TRP A 31 -2.77 5.23 -9.54
CA TRP A 31 -3.04 3.83 -9.23
C TRP A 31 -2.32 2.87 -10.18
N ASN A 32 -2.32 3.16 -11.49
CA ASN A 32 -1.57 2.35 -12.46
C ASN A 32 -0.06 2.36 -12.16
N THR A 33 0.50 3.51 -11.76
CA THR A 33 1.91 3.59 -11.33
C THR A 33 2.17 2.71 -10.11
N LEU A 34 1.29 2.75 -9.11
CA LEU A 34 1.41 1.89 -7.92
C LEU A 34 1.31 0.41 -8.30
N VAL A 35 0.34 0.03 -9.14
CA VAL A 35 0.16 -1.35 -9.62
C VAL A 35 1.38 -1.84 -10.37
N ALA A 36 1.98 -1.00 -11.22
CA ALA A 36 3.20 -1.33 -11.93
C ALA A 36 4.39 -1.52 -10.99
N LYS A 37 4.47 -0.73 -9.90
CA LYS A 37 5.58 -0.78 -8.94
C LYS A 37 5.48 -1.93 -7.94
N TYR A 38 4.29 -2.16 -7.38
CA TYR A 38 4.11 -3.05 -6.23
C TYR A 38 3.27 -4.30 -6.54
N GLY A 39 2.57 -4.30 -7.67
CA GLY A 39 1.63 -5.36 -8.06
C GLY A 39 0.23 -5.14 -7.46
N GLU A 40 -0.80 -5.34 -8.29
CA GLU A 40 -2.19 -5.11 -7.91
C GLU A 40 -2.64 -5.94 -6.71
N GLN A 41 -2.25 -7.22 -6.64
CA GLN A 41 -2.69 -8.12 -5.58
C GLN A 41 -2.30 -7.60 -4.18
N ARG A 42 -1.06 -7.11 -4.04
CA ARG A 42 -0.54 -6.58 -2.78
C ARG A 42 -1.23 -5.27 -2.41
N LEU A 43 -1.50 -4.41 -3.39
CA LEU A 43 -2.24 -3.17 -3.14
C LEU A 43 -3.69 -3.43 -2.70
N ARG A 44 -4.33 -4.48 -3.25
CA ARG A 44 -5.69 -4.88 -2.87
C ARG A 44 -5.79 -5.48 -1.47
N HIS A 45 -4.70 -5.95 -0.88
CA HIS A 45 -4.69 -6.33 0.54
C HIS A 45 -4.94 -5.14 1.46
N HIS A 46 -4.57 -3.93 1.04
CA HIS A 46 -4.94 -2.71 1.76
C HIS A 46 -6.40 -2.37 1.45
N SER A 47 -7.29 -2.65 2.41
CA SER A 47 -8.73 -2.42 2.28
C SER A 47 -9.10 -0.94 2.20
N THR A 48 -8.26 -0.06 2.74
CA THR A 48 -8.58 1.36 2.91
C THR A 48 -7.46 2.22 2.34
N TRP A 49 -7.85 3.20 1.53
CA TRP A 49 -6.97 4.15 0.88
C TRP A 49 -7.50 5.57 1.07
N SER A 50 -6.61 6.55 1.18
CA SER A 50 -6.97 7.97 1.08
C SER A 50 -6.30 8.59 -0.14
N TRP A 51 -6.97 9.58 -0.74
CA TRP A 51 -6.41 10.39 -1.81
C TRP A 51 -5.98 11.73 -1.23
N GLU A 52 -4.68 11.94 -1.12
CA GLU A 52 -4.10 13.11 -0.45
C GLU A 52 -2.89 13.61 -1.24
N HIS A 53 -2.78 14.92 -1.44
CA HIS A 53 -1.67 15.52 -2.19
C HIS A 53 -1.47 14.90 -3.60
N GLN A 54 -2.58 14.58 -4.28
CA GLN A 54 -2.60 13.93 -5.60
C GLN A 54 -1.97 12.52 -5.63
N GLU A 55 -1.97 11.83 -4.51
CA GLU A 55 -1.40 10.50 -4.37
C GLU A 55 -2.32 9.59 -3.54
N PHE A 56 -2.36 8.31 -3.91
CA PHE A 56 -3.00 7.29 -3.10
C PHE A 56 -2.12 6.90 -1.93
N LEU A 57 -2.65 7.03 -0.71
CA LEU A 57 -1.99 6.66 0.53
C LEU A 57 -2.72 5.45 1.15
N PRO A 58 -2.05 4.29 1.32
CA PRO A 58 -2.68 3.15 1.97
C PRO A 58 -2.91 3.43 3.45
N PHE A 59 -3.91 2.79 4.04
CA PHE A 59 -3.97 2.61 5.48
C PHE A 59 -3.25 1.29 5.80
N TYR A 60 -2.29 1.34 6.72
CA TYR A 60 -1.57 0.16 7.18
C TYR A 60 -1.69 0.04 8.70
N ALA A 61 -2.09 -1.13 9.15
CA ALA A 61 -2.03 -1.53 10.54
C ALA A 61 -1.02 -2.68 10.66
N PHE A 62 -0.12 -2.57 11.64
CA PHE A 62 0.84 -3.64 11.92
C PHE A 62 0.11 -4.95 12.13
N GLN A 63 0.65 -6.00 11.52
CA GLN A 63 0.06 -7.32 11.63
C GLN A 63 0.41 -7.92 13.00
N PRO A 64 -0.49 -8.73 13.60
CA PRO A 64 -0.16 -9.43 14.83
C PRO A 64 0.94 -10.46 14.54
N VAL A 65 2.12 -10.25 15.12
CA VAL A 65 3.30 -11.11 14.99
C VAL A 65 3.71 -11.64 16.36
N ASN A 66 4.23 -12.86 16.43
CA ASN A 66 4.56 -13.53 17.70
C ASN A 66 6.07 -13.71 17.90
N SER A 67 6.88 -13.37 16.90
CA SER A 67 8.32 -13.56 16.91
C SER A 67 9.08 -12.40 16.30
N ILE A 68 10.33 -12.22 16.75
CA ILE A 68 11.24 -11.21 16.21
C ILE A 68 11.50 -11.44 14.71
N CYS A 69 11.52 -12.70 14.26
CA CYS A 69 11.68 -13.04 12.85
C CYS A 69 10.54 -12.49 12.00
N GLU A 70 9.30 -12.59 12.47
CA GLU A 70 8.13 -12.05 11.77
C GLU A 70 8.15 -10.51 11.72
N ILE A 71 8.68 -9.85 12.75
CA ILE A 71 8.90 -8.38 12.72
C ILE A 71 9.88 -8.02 11.58
N TRP A 72 10.99 -8.75 11.46
CA TRP A 72 11.94 -8.52 10.37
C TRP A 72 11.35 -8.84 9.00
N GLU A 73 10.50 -9.86 8.92
CA GLU A 73 9.81 -10.24 7.68
C GLU A 73 8.78 -9.18 7.26
N GLU A 74 7.98 -8.66 8.20
CA GLU A 74 7.08 -7.53 7.97
C GLU A 74 7.85 -6.30 7.47
N TRP A 75 9.00 -6.00 8.08
CA TRP A 75 9.80 -4.85 7.68
C TRP A 75 10.43 -5.00 6.28
N SER A 76 10.94 -6.18 5.94
CA SER A 76 11.76 -6.40 4.74
C SER A 76 10.99 -6.88 3.51
N ARG A 77 9.99 -7.76 3.69
CA ARG A 77 9.26 -8.45 2.60
C ARG A 77 7.76 -8.16 2.64
N GLY A 78 7.25 -7.80 3.82
CA GLY A 78 5.82 -7.72 4.08
C GLY A 78 5.28 -9.09 4.47
N ILE A 79 4.27 -9.10 5.32
CA ILE A 79 3.63 -10.32 5.82
C ILE A 79 2.17 -10.36 5.37
N ASN A 80 1.58 -11.54 5.26
CA ASN A 80 0.16 -11.73 4.90
C ASN A 80 -0.29 -11.05 3.58
N GLY A 81 0.63 -10.90 2.62
CA GLY A 81 0.34 -10.29 1.31
C GLY A 81 0.35 -8.76 1.29
N PHE A 82 0.63 -8.11 2.42
CA PHE A 82 0.76 -6.66 2.50
C PHE A 82 2.11 -6.16 1.95
N LEU A 83 2.18 -4.85 1.69
CA LEU A 83 3.44 -4.16 1.47
C LEU A 83 4.30 -4.20 2.74
N SER A 84 5.62 -4.29 2.56
CA SER A 84 6.55 -4.20 3.67
C SER A 84 6.59 -2.79 4.26
N THR A 85 6.93 -2.68 5.54
CA THR A 85 7.14 -1.38 6.19
C THR A 85 8.21 -0.55 5.46
N ARG A 86 9.23 -1.21 4.89
CA ARG A 86 10.25 -0.55 4.08
C ARG A 86 9.69 0.00 2.76
N GLU A 87 8.88 -0.77 2.04
CA GLU A 87 8.23 -0.30 0.80
C GLU A 87 7.25 0.84 1.06
N LEU A 88 6.55 0.80 2.21
CA LEU A 88 5.70 1.89 2.66
C LEU A 88 6.52 3.17 2.93
N GLU A 89 7.67 3.03 3.60
CA GLU A 89 8.59 4.15 3.84
C GLU A 89 9.19 4.71 2.53
N GLU A 90 9.61 3.84 1.60
CA GLU A 90 10.16 4.26 0.31
C GLU A 90 9.11 4.88 -0.62
N GLY A 91 7.86 4.41 -0.54
CA GLY A 91 6.75 4.93 -1.35
C GLY A 91 6.19 6.25 -0.84
N TRP A 92 6.02 6.38 0.48
CA TRP A 92 5.25 7.47 1.07
C TRP A 92 5.99 8.21 2.20
N SER A 93 7.24 7.85 2.50
CA SER A 93 7.99 8.37 3.66
C SER A 93 7.20 8.24 4.96
N ALA A 94 7.44 9.06 5.97
CA ALA A 94 6.68 9.04 7.22
C ALA A 94 5.14 9.24 7.06
N ARG A 95 4.63 9.65 5.89
CA ARG A 95 3.19 9.92 5.68
C ARG A 95 2.34 8.67 5.78
N TRP A 96 2.85 7.48 5.44
CA TRP A 96 2.07 6.24 5.57
C TRP A 96 1.68 5.94 7.03
N ARG A 97 2.44 6.47 7.99
CA ARG A 97 2.14 6.37 9.43
C ARG A 97 1.06 7.36 9.91
N ARG A 98 0.60 8.26 9.04
CA ARG A 98 -0.53 9.19 9.26
C ARG A 98 -0.46 9.97 10.59
N ASN A 99 0.74 10.37 11.02
CA ASN A 99 0.99 11.03 12.31
C ASN A 99 0.48 10.25 13.55
N ASN A 100 0.28 8.94 13.42
CA ASN A 100 -0.10 8.10 14.55
C ASN A 100 1.15 7.83 15.40
N SER A 101 1.24 8.54 16.53
CA SER A 101 2.33 8.38 17.50
C SER A 101 2.39 6.97 18.11
N GLY A 102 1.30 6.19 18.01
CA GLY A 102 1.21 4.80 18.41
C GLY A 102 1.83 3.80 17.42
N LEU A 103 2.17 4.22 16.20
CA LEU A 103 2.97 3.42 15.24
C LEU A 103 4.48 3.59 15.49
N LYS A 104 4.87 4.10 16.66
CA LYS A 104 6.24 3.92 17.17
C LYS A 104 6.44 2.43 17.39
N THR A 105 7.38 1.86 16.64
CA THR A 105 8.00 0.56 16.91
C THR A 105 8.15 0.40 18.42
N GLU A 106 7.66 -0.70 18.98
CA GLU A 106 7.70 -1.06 20.41
C GLU A 106 9.15 -1.22 20.90
N ASN A 107 9.92 -0.15 20.86
CA ASN A 107 11.31 -0.07 21.28
C ASN A 107 11.62 1.25 21.99
N GLY A 108 10.59 2.04 22.32
CA GLY A 108 10.68 3.23 23.16
C GLY A 108 10.14 2.92 24.54
N GLY A 109 11.00 2.41 25.42
CA GLY A 109 10.65 1.96 26.76
C GLY A 109 9.83 2.99 27.55
N ALA A 110 8.71 2.52 28.10
CA ALA A 110 8.08 3.14 29.25
C ALA A 110 9.07 3.04 30.43
N LYS A 111 9.85 4.09 30.65
CA LYS A 111 10.46 4.30 31.96
C LYS A 111 9.40 4.88 32.88
N ARG A 112 9.17 4.13 33.96
CA ARG A 112 8.49 4.54 35.18
C ARG A 112 9.08 5.83 35.74
#